data_AF-A0AAU2QB10-F1
#
_entry.id   AF-A0AAU2QB10-F1
#
_cell.length_a   1.000
_cell.length_b   1.000
_cell.length_c   1.000
_cell.angle_alpha   90.00
_cell.angle_beta   90.00
_cell.angle_gamma   90.00
#
_symmetry.space_group_name_H-M   'P 1'
#
loop_
_entity.id
_entity.type
_entity.pdbx_description
1 polymer ?
#
loop_
_entity_poly.entity_id
_entity_poly.type
_entity_poly.pdbx_seq_one_letter_code
_entity_poly.pdbx_strand_id
1 'polypeptide(L)'
;MRTHRTRVLLVTAAAAACLALAGCNPQAADDGTGPASATPGVTPPAAPPATTAAAPAPAGSTPAPPKAGKPSAAVPDFVGQVLQAAQDGAQAAGFFLLSSHDALGKNRNQVLDRNWKVCTQTPAAGTKTGIDTKIDFGTVKIEESCP
;
A
#
# COMPACT_ATOMS: atom_id res chain seq x y z
N MET A 1 36.27 35.22 29.59
CA MET A 1 35.56 34.86 30.83
C MET A 1 34.06 35.07 30.54
N ARG A 2 33.26 34.02 30.33
CA ARG A 2 32.42 33.35 31.36
C ARG A 2 31.62 34.41 32.16
N THR A 3 30.28 34.48 32.16
CA THR A 3 29.26 33.41 32.07
C THR A 3 27.83 33.99 32.06
N HIS A 4 26.92 33.28 31.36
CA HIS A 4 25.50 32.97 31.65
C HIS A 4 24.48 34.04 32.08
N ARG A 5 23.31 34.03 31.40
CA ARG A 5 21.98 33.62 31.95
C ARG A 5 20.92 33.74 30.82
N THR A 6 20.45 32.66 30.20
CA THR A 6 19.36 31.72 30.60
C THR A 6 17.96 32.34 30.69
N ARG A 7 16.99 31.63 30.06
CA ARG A 7 15.51 31.61 30.23
C ARG A 7 14.74 32.44 29.18
N VAL A 8 14.21 31.81 28.12
CA VAL A 8 12.96 31.02 28.06
C VAL A 8 11.77 31.82 28.59
N LEU A 9 10.96 32.34 27.67
CA LEU A 9 9.56 32.71 27.91
C LEU A 9 8.71 32.11 26.79
N LEU A 10 8.05 31.00 27.16
CA LEU A 10 6.92 30.40 26.48
C LEU A 10 5.72 31.37 26.57
N VAL A 11 5.04 31.63 25.46
CA VAL A 11 3.65 32.12 25.49
C VAL A 11 2.84 31.23 24.55
N THR A 12 2.16 30.27 25.15
CA THR A 12 1.09 29.47 24.56
C THR A 12 -0.20 30.31 24.53
N ALA A 13 -0.84 30.42 23.38
CA ALA A 13 -2.23 30.83 23.28
C ALA A 13 -2.96 29.83 22.36
N ALA A 14 -3.73 28.96 22.99
CA ALA A 14 -4.63 28.02 22.36
C ALA A 14 -5.89 28.74 21.87
N ALA A 15 -6.32 28.46 20.63
CA ALA A 15 -7.67 28.75 20.18
C ALA A 15 -8.25 27.45 19.61
N ALA A 16 -9.15 26.86 20.38
CA ALA A 16 -9.94 25.69 20.02
C ALA A 16 -10.99 26.07 18.98
N ALA A 17 -11.02 25.36 17.86
CA ALA A 17 -12.12 25.40 16.90
C ALA A 17 -12.78 24.03 16.86
N CYS A 18 -13.87 23.88 17.62
CA CYS A 18 -14.78 22.75 17.52
C CYS A 18 -15.62 22.92 16.25
N LEU A 19 -15.34 22.13 15.21
CA LEU A 19 -16.29 21.90 14.11
C LEU A 19 -16.96 20.54 14.32
N ALA A 20 -18.19 20.57 14.85
CA ALA A 20 -19.08 19.43 14.88
C ALA A 20 -19.70 19.24 13.48
N LEU A 21 -19.26 18.22 12.73
CA LEU A 21 -20.01 17.74 11.58
C LEU A 21 -21.02 16.68 12.07
N ALA A 22 -22.28 17.10 12.16
CA ALA A 22 -23.42 16.21 12.23
C ALA A 22 -23.59 15.51 10.87
N GLY A 23 -23.08 14.28 10.77
CA GLY A 23 -23.38 13.37 9.67
C GLY A 23 -24.33 12.28 10.15
N CYS A 24 -25.63 12.49 9.99
CA CYS A 24 -26.61 11.42 10.03
C CYS A 24 -26.60 10.73 8.66
N ASN A 25 -26.19 9.46 8.59
CA ASN A 25 -26.65 8.59 7.51
C ASN A 25 -26.77 7.14 7.99
N PRO A 26 -27.98 6.70 8.39
CA PRO A 26 -28.25 5.29 8.57
C PRO A 26 -28.54 4.69 7.19
N GLN A 27 -27.57 4.01 6.59
CA GLN A 27 -27.88 3.11 5.49
C GLN A 27 -27.88 1.67 6.01
N ALA A 28 -29.07 1.11 5.87
CA ALA A 28 -29.55 -0.20 6.28
C ALA A 28 -28.56 -1.34 6.09
N ALA A 29 -28.64 -2.27 7.04
CA ALA A 29 -28.29 -3.66 6.85
C ALA A 29 -29.13 -4.24 5.70
N ASP A 30 -28.45 -4.86 4.73
CA ASP A 30 -29.08 -5.84 3.84
C ASP A 30 -28.60 -7.22 4.27
N ASP A 31 -29.40 -7.80 5.18
CA ASP A 31 -29.38 -9.22 5.54
C ASP A 31 -29.85 -10.05 4.33
N GLY A 32 -28.91 -10.41 3.45
CA GLY A 32 -29.14 -11.34 2.35
C GLY A 32 -29.19 -12.79 2.83
N THR A 33 -30.29 -13.18 3.49
CA THR A 33 -30.60 -14.59 3.83
C THR A 33 -31.20 -15.33 2.63
N GLY A 34 -30.43 -16.30 2.12
CA GLY A 34 -30.90 -17.62 1.61
C GLY A 34 -31.44 -17.72 0.17
N PRO A 35 -31.72 -18.95 -0.34
CA PRO A 35 -31.47 -20.27 0.23
C PRO A 35 -30.68 -21.24 -0.68
N ALA A 36 -30.32 -22.36 -0.07
CA ALA A 36 -29.78 -23.57 -0.68
C ALA A 36 -30.65 -24.10 -1.85
N SER A 37 -29.98 -24.60 -2.89
CA SER A 37 -30.58 -25.55 -3.84
C SER A 37 -29.99 -26.93 -3.61
N ALA A 38 -30.86 -27.82 -3.15
CA ALA A 38 -30.63 -29.25 -3.09
C ALA A 38 -30.92 -29.89 -4.45
N THR A 39 -30.17 -30.94 -4.78
CA THR A 39 -30.64 -31.98 -5.72
C THR A 39 -30.43 -33.37 -5.09
N PRO A 40 -31.39 -34.31 -5.19
CA PRO A 40 -31.33 -35.63 -4.58
C PRO A 40 -30.50 -36.62 -5.40
N GLY A 41 -30.08 -37.69 -4.73
CA GLY A 41 -29.03 -38.59 -5.18
C GLY A 41 -29.44 -39.80 -6.00
N VAL A 42 -28.46 -40.66 -6.24
CA VAL A 42 -28.60 -42.06 -6.66
C VAL A 42 -27.47 -42.88 -6.03
N THR A 43 -27.82 -43.99 -5.39
CA THR A 43 -26.96 -44.97 -4.69
C THR A 43 -27.03 -46.32 -5.44
N PRO A 44 -26.30 -47.38 -5.05
CA PRO A 44 -24.95 -47.85 -5.47
C PRO A 44 -25.02 -49.14 -6.33
N PRO A 45 -23.89 -49.88 -6.55
CA PRO A 45 -23.68 -51.07 -5.70
C PRO A 45 -22.23 -51.51 -5.39
N ALA A 46 -22.13 -52.20 -4.24
CA ALA A 46 -21.32 -53.38 -3.86
C ALA A 46 -19.76 -53.37 -3.85
N ALA A 47 -19.22 -53.55 -2.63
CA ALA A 47 -17.89 -54.11 -2.27
C ALA A 47 -17.84 -55.66 -2.46
N PRO A 48 -16.72 -56.43 -2.35
CA PRO A 48 -15.63 -56.37 -1.34
C PRO A 48 -14.24 -56.91 -1.87
N PRO A 49 -13.28 -57.48 -1.08
CA PRO A 49 -12.73 -57.18 0.26
C PRO A 49 -11.18 -56.98 0.27
N ALA A 50 -10.66 -56.77 1.50
CA ALA A 50 -9.38 -57.25 2.04
C ALA A 50 -8.15 -56.31 2.09
N THR A 51 -7.90 -55.89 3.32
CA THR A 51 -6.69 -55.41 3.99
C THR A 51 -5.37 -56.05 3.53
N THR A 52 -4.37 -55.20 3.27
CA THR A 52 -2.95 -55.51 3.46
C THR A 52 -2.35 -54.46 4.38
N ALA A 53 -1.79 -54.90 5.50
CA ALA A 53 -1.15 -54.07 6.50
C ALA A 53 0.14 -53.47 5.94
N ALA A 54 0.27 -52.15 5.94
CA ALA A 54 1.49 -51.45 5.61
C ALA A 54 2.40 -51.38 6.85
N ALA A 55 3.65 -51.81 6.71
CA ALA A 55 4.70 -51.65 7.69
C ALA A 55 5.00 -50.16 7.96
N PRO A 56 5.38 -49.75 9.18
CA PRO A 56 5.68 -48.36 9.48
C PRO A 56 6.99 -47.95 8.79
N ALA A 57 6.91 -47.04 7.82
CA ALA A 57 8.06 -46.33 7.31
C ALA A 57 8.63 -45.43 8.43
N PRO A 58 9.97 -45.26 8.53
CA PRO A 58 10.56 -44.41 9.55
C PRO A 58 10.03 -42.97 9.39
N ALA A 59 9.69 -42.34 10.52
CA ALA A 59 9.24 -40.96 10.59
C ALA A 59 10.34 -40.02 10.09
N GLY A 60 10.37 -39.80 8.77
CA GLY A 60 11.13 -38.73 8.15
C GLY A 60 10.52 -37.42 8.61
N SER A 61 11.36 -36.56 9.19
CA SER A 61 10.97 -35.23 9.65
C SER A 61 10.30 -34.47 8.49
N THR A 62 9.01 -34.15 8.65
CA THR A 62 8.27 -33.29 7.72
C THR A 62 9.05 -31.98 7.55
N PRO A 63 9.45 -31.60 6.32
CA PRO A 63 10.09 -30.31 6.09
C PRO A 63 9.14 -29.18 6.55
N ALA A 64 9.65 -28.26 7.36
CA ALA A 64 8.90 -27.07 7.73
C ALA A 64 8.51 -26.28 6.46
N PRO A 65 7.29 -25.74 6.38
CA PRO A 65 6.87 -24.96 5.22
C PRO A 65 7.80 -23.74 5.05
N PRO A 66 8.15 -23.37 3.80
CA PRO A 66 9.00 -22.22 3.56
C PRO A 66 8.31 -20.96 4.12
N LYS A 67 9.06 -20.15 4.88
CA LYS A 67 8.59 -18.83 5.30
C LYS A 67 8.33 -17.99 4.05
N ALA A 68 7.10 -17.53 3.88
CA ALA A 68 6.78 -16.55 2.85
C ALA A 68 7.60 -15.27 3.09
N GLY A 69 8.31 -14.81 2.05
CA GLY A 69 9.02 -13.53 2.09
C GLY A 69 8.05 -12.34 2.11
N LYS A 70 8.57 -11.15 2.39
CA LYS A 70 7.80 -9.91 2.24
C LYS A 70 7.43 -9.69 0.76
N PRO A 71 6.26 -9.09 0.45
CA PRO A 71 5.90 -8.80 -0.93
C PRO A 71 6.88 -7.81 -1.55
N SER A 72 7.22 -8.03 -2.82
CA SER A 72 8.12 -7.17 -3.59
C SER A 72 7.63 -7.04 -5.02
N ALA A 73 7.94 -5.90 -5.65
CA ALA A 73 7.57 -5.59 -7.02
C ALA A 73 8.69 -4.81 -7.72
N ALA A 74 8.69 -4.82 -9.05
CA ALA A 74 9.54 -3.92 -9.83
C ALA A 74 8.88 -2.53 -9.88
N VAL A 75 9.66 -1.48 -9.68
CA VAL A 75 9.16 -0.09 -9.76
C VAL A 75 8.85 0.24 -11.23
N PRO A 76 7.62 0.68 -11.57
CA PRO A 76 7.30 1.13 -12.93
C PRO A 76 8.05 2.40 -13.33
N ASP A 77 8.04 2.71 -14.63
CA ASP A 77 8.56 3.99 -15.14
C ASP A 77 7.47 5.06 -15.14
N PHE A 78 7.71 6.13 -14.38
CA PHE A 78 6.80 7.26 -14.18
C PHE A 78 7.34 8.56 -14.78
N VAL A 79 8.57 8.57 -15.29
CA VAL A 79 9.17 9.79 -15.84
C VAL A 79 8.36 10.29 -17.04
N GLY A 80 8.11 11.60 -17.08
CA GLY A 80 7.29 12.26 -18.10
C GLY A 80 5.79 12.21 -17.84
N GLN A 81 5.31 11.41 -16.88
CA GLN A 81 3.89 11.40 -16.52
C GLN A 81 3.50 12.64 -15.72
N VAL A 82 2.22 12.99 -15.77
CA VAL A 82 1.61 13.93 -14.81
C VAL A 82 1.65 13.29 -13.41
N LEU A 83 1.99 14.08 -12.38
CA LEU A 83 2.24 13.56 -11.03
C LEU A 83 1.08 12.73 -10.47
N GLN A 84 -0.17 13.15 -10.68
CA GLN A 84 -1.29 12.35 -10.17
C GLN A 84 -1.35 10.96 -10.86
N ALA A 85 -1.11 10.89 -12.17
CA ALA A 85 -1.09 9.60 -12.88
C ALA A 85 0.06 8.70 -12.41
N ALA A 86 1.22 9.29 -12.09
CA ALA A 86 2.33 8.56 -11.50
C ALA A 86 1.99 7.99 -10.12
N GLN A 87 1.32 8.78 -9.28
CA GLN A 87 0.87 8.31 -7.96
C GLN A 87 -0.16 7.18 -8.08
N ASP A 88 -1.17 7.33 -8.95
CA ASP A 88 -2.19 6.31 -9.21
C ASP A 88 -1.53 5.00 -9.72
N GLY A 89 -0.58 5.12 -10.65
CA GLY A 89 0.16 3.98 -11.19
C GLY A 89 1.04 3.29 -10.15
N ALA A 90 1.69 4.05 -9.25
CA ALA A 90 2.47 3.49 -8.16
C ALA A 90 1.58 2.72 -7.17
N GLN A 91 0.42 3.26 -6.81
CA GLN A 91 -0.54 2.59 -5.93
C GLN A 91 -1.11 1.32 -6.57
N ALA A 92 -1.43 1.37 -7.88
CA ALA A 92 -1.87 0.20 -8.63
C ALA A 92 -0.79 -0.91 -8.68
N ALA A 93 0.49 -0.53 -8.67
CA ALA A 93 1.62 -1.45 -8.57
C ALA A 93 1.93 -1.91 -7.13
N GLY A 94 1.16 -1.45 -6.14
CA GLY A 94 1.27 -1.84 -4.73
C GLY A 94 2.19 -0.94 -3.88
N PHE A 95 2.74 0.14 -4.45
CA PHE A 95 3.55 1.10 -3.71
C PHE A 95 2.66 2.22 -3.15
N PHE A 96 2.47 2.24 -1.84
CA PHE A 96 1.59 3.21 -1.17
C PHE A 96 2.35 4.31 -0.41
N LEU A 97 3.64 4.11 -0.13
CA LEU A 97 4.48 5.14 0.45
C LEU A 97 5.01 6.03 -0.67
N LEU A 98 4.35 7.17 -0.90
CA LEU A 98 4.70 8.09 -1.96
C LEU A 98 5.15 9.44 -1.39
N SER A 99 6.16 10.04 -2.01
CA SER A 99 6.52 11.44 -1.79
C SER A 99 6.81 12.12 -3.11
N SER A 100 6.75 13.45 -3.11
CA SER A 100 7.17 14.25 -4.25
C SER A 100 7.77 15.57 -3.80
N HIS A 101 8.63 16.13 -4.63
CA HIS A 101 9.29 17.41 -4.38
C HIS A 101 9.42 18.23 -5.68
N ASP A 102 9.61 19.53 -5.51
CA ASP A 102 9.91 20.43 -6.63
C ASP A 102 11.38 20.25 -7.03
N ALA A 103 11.62 19.65 -8.19
CA ALA A 103 12.95 19.34 -8.69
C ALA A 103 13.78 20.61 -8.99
N LEU A 104 13.15 21.78 -9.12
CA LEU A 104 13.85 23.06 -9.26
C LEU A 104 14.24 23.68 -7.91
N GLY A 105 13.95 23.02 -6.78
CA GLY A 105 14.32 23.50 -5.45
C GLY A 105 13.59 24.78 -5.00
N LYS A 106 12.49 25.15 -5.67
CA LYS A 106 11.73 26.38 -5.34
C LYS A 106 10.79 26.19 -4.14
N ASN A 107 10.79 25.01 -3.50
CA ASN A 107 9.97 24.67 -2.32
C ASN A 107 8.48 25.01 -2.47
N ARG A 108 7.92 24.84 -3.66
CA ARG A 108 6.50 25.07 -3.93
C ARG A 108 5.67 23.87 -3.49
N ASN A 109 4.50 24.13 -2.93
CA ASN A 109 3.56 23.08 -2.56
C ASN A 109 2.84 22.53 -3.80
N GLN A 110 2.81 21.21 -3.92
CA GLN A 110 2.12 20.49 -4.99
C GLN A 110 0.65 20.28 -4.60
N VAL A 111 -0.13 21.35 -4.52
CA VAL A 111 -1.55 21.27 -4.09
C VAL A 111 -2.45 20.65 -5.18
N LEU A 112 -2.12 20.91 -6.45
CA LEU A 112 -2.81 20.35 -7.61
C LEU A 112 -1.83 19.51 -8.42
N ASP A 113 -1.71 18.23 -8.09
CA ASP A 113 -0.77 17.29 -8.71
C ASP A 113 -0.89 17.20 -10.23
N ARG A 114 -2.11 17.39 -10.75
CA ARG A 114 -2.38 17.47 -12.20
C ARG A 114 -1.65 18.62 -12.90
N ASN A 115 -1.10 19.59 -12.17
CA ASN A 115 -0.31 20.71 -12.70
C ASN A 115 1.22 20.48 -12.59
N TRP A 116 1.64 19.24 -12.31
CA TRP A 116 3.04 18.86 -12.17
C TRP A 116 3.35 17.63 -13.03
N LYS A 117 4.57 17.55 -13.54
CA LYS A 117 5.09 16.39 -14.28
C LYS A 117 6.33 15.83 -13.60
N VAL A 118 6.48 14.51 -13.67
CA VAL A 118 7.62 13.78 -13.11
C VAL A 118 8.84 13.95 -14.02
N CYS A 119 9.94 14.39 -13.45
CA CYS A 119 11.24 14.49 -14.11
C CYS A 119 12.19 13.37 -13.68
N THR A 120 12.11 12.99 -12.40
CA THR A 120 12.93 11.91 -11.84
C THR A 120 12.10 11.08 -10.87
N GLN A 121 12.52 9.85 -10.64
CA GLN A 121 11.94 8.98 -9.63
C GLN A 121 13.04 8.26 -8.85
N THR A 122 12.77 7.93 -7.59
CA THR A 122 13.60 7.05 -6.78
C THR A 122 12.70 6.08 -6.00
N PRO A 123 12.95 4.76 -6.05
CA PRO A 123 13.98 4.06 -6.83
C PRO A 123 13.76 4.19 -8.35
N ALA A 124 14.83 3.93 -9.12
CA ALA A 124 14.78 3.95 -10.58
C ALA A 124 13.83 2.88 -11.12
N ALA A 125 13.24 3.14 -12.28
CA ALA A 125 12.40 2.18 -12.97
C ALA A 125 13.09 0.81 -13.13
N GLY A 126 12.32 -0.27 -13.01
CA GLY A 126 12.81 -1.64 -13.06
C GLY A 126 13.49 -2.15 -11.78
N THR A 127 13.79 -1.27 -10.82
CA THR A 127 14.34 -1.70 -9.52
C THR A 127 13.37 -2.63 -8.82
N LYS A 128 13.80 -3.84 -8.45
CA LYS A 128 13.01 -4.72 -7.59
C LYS A 128 13.20 -4.32 -6.13
N THR A 129 12.11 -3.98 -5.46
CA THR A 129 12.14 -3.60 -4.05
C THR A 129 10.88 -4.05 -3.32
N GLY A 130 10.90 -4.00 -1.98
CA GLY A 130 9.71 -4.27 -1.17
C GLY A 130 8.61 -3.25 -1.45
N ILE A 131 7.34 -3.66 -1.44
CA ILE A 131 6.21 -2.74 -1.68
C ILE A 131 6.06 -1.66 -0.58
N ASP A 132 6.71 -1.87 0.56
CA ASP A 132 6.89 -0.93 1.67
C ASP A 132 8.03 0.08 1.44
N THR A 133 8.64 0.09 0.25
CA THR A 133 9.62 1.10 -0.13
C THR A 133 8.93 2.38 -0.54
N LYS A 134 9.45 3.52 -0.08
CA LYS A 134 8.96 4.82 -0.51
C LYS A 134 9.39 5.13 -1.94
N ILE A 135 8.44 5.54 -2.78
CA ILE A 135 8.72 6.11 -4.11
C ILE A 135 8.71 7.64 -3.99
N ASP A 136 9.80 8.27 -4.38
CA ASP A 136 9.93 9.73 -4.43
C ASP A 136 9.92 10.23 -5.88
N PHE A 137 9.09 11.22 -6.16
CA PHE A 137 8.99 11.87 -7.47
C PHE A 137 9.60 13.28 -7.44
N GLY A 138 10.65 13.52 -8.21
CA GLY A 138 11.12 14.87 -8.52
C GLY A 138 10.27 15.44 -9.64
N THR A 139 9.61 16.58 -9.39
CA THR A 139 8.61 17.13 -10.31
C THR A 139 8.84 18.60 -10.64
N VAL A 140 8.34 19.05 -11.79
CA VAL A 140 8.27 20.47 -12.17
C VAL A 140 6.86 20.82 -12.64
N LYS A 141 6.52 22.11 -12.76
CA LYS A 141 5.26 22.51 -13.40
C LYS A 141 5.24 22.03 -14.85
N ILE A 142 4.06 21.75 -15.40
CA ILE A 142 3.93 21.18 -16.76
C ILE A 142 4.71 21.98 -17.82
N GLU A 143 4.70 23.31 -17.71
CA GLU A 143 5.36 24.24 -18.63
C GLU A 143 6.86 24.44 -18.38
N GLU A 144 7.40 23.92 -17.27
CA GLU A 144 8.82 24.06 -16.92
C GLU A 144 9.66 22.91 -17.52
N SER A 145 10.96 23.16 -17.71
CA SER A 145 11.89 22.12 -18.15
C SER A 145 12.36 21.28 -16.97
N CYS A 146 12.53 19.98 -17.20
CA CYS A 146 13.17 19.10 -16.23
C CYS A 146 14.68 19.43 -16.13
N PRO A 147 15.26 19.41 -14.92
CA PRO A 147 16.70 19.59 -14.71
C PRO A 147 17.52 18.40 -15.23
#